data_AF-A0A4Y4D823-F1
#
_entry.id   AF-A0A4Y4D823-F1
#
_cell.length_a   1.000
_cell.length_b   1.000
_cell.length_c   1.000
_cell.angle_alpha   90.00
_cell.angle_beta   90.00
_cell.angle_gamma   90.00
#
_symmetry.space_group_name_H-M   'P 1'
#
loop_
_entity.id
_entity.type
_entity.pdbx_description
1 polymer ?
#
loop_
_entity_poly.entity_id
_entity_poly.type
_entity_poly.pdbx_seq_one_letter_code
_entity_poly.pdbx_strand_id
1 'polypeptide(L)'
;MPIAFRYAARSDVGRIRSKNDDSAYAGRYLAVVADGMGGHVGGDVASASAVIDLTHLDHAEHGGEGATVLADEIQNANQNLAKLVQSNPRLGGMGTTVTSLLIDGDELSVAHIGDSRAYRLSEAEGFEQVTTDHTFVQRLIDEGRLRPEEAETHPHKNVLMRVLGDVDASPELEVRTVRPAVGERWLLCSDGLNAVVNAQTIENVMRSTGDLNQIVNSLVELTLDRGAPDNVTVVALQVDEIPGGREAHPMTGETQGEVPDASRTSDERLASETVEEWDGPMDSPVAGGGRDYREPDRDAPDGQSSASVLREDLAERPHLLVGAAASATQTGRIPTVSDSAIQRRATMLSTSTLDVTPDPAEVRSLLRRKGEDPSRGSARRRALWSVIAVVVALALLLGGWGARAWTSSQFYVGEDQGKVAVYRGVSQSLGPISLSELDSTTDVTVDSLSEYAQQRVQATIPAGSREEAEKIVAELKTSSGPGPHPTGRVTVTTPDPSASTSRTPSPTSGGSSSATAGENS
;
A
#
# COMPACT_ATOMS: atom_id res chain seq x y z
N MET A 1 16.61 29.83 11.21
CA MET A 1 16.92 29.40 12.59
C MET A 1 16.47 27.94 12.69
N PRO A 2 17.17 27.08 13.45
CA PRO A 2 16.78 25.68 13.52
C PRO A 2 15.40 25.54 14.16
N ILE A 3 14.52 24.81 13.49
CA ILE A 3 13.14 24.55 13.92
C ILE A 3 12.97 23.08 14.32
N ALA A 4 11.96 22.79 15.12
CA ALA A 4 11.54 21.44 15.47
C ALA A 4 10.02 21.40 15.67
N PHE A 5 9.46 20.20 15.71
CA PHE A 5 8.08 19.99 16.07
C PHE A 5 7.89 19.87 17.59
N ARG A 6 6.85 20.55 18.09
CA ARG A 6 6.00 19.98 19.14
C ARG A 6 4.94 19.12 18.48
N TYR A 7 4.57 18.03 19.13
CA TYR A 7 3.70 17.04 18.52
C TYR A 7 2.73 16.41 19.52
N ALA A 8 1.57 15.99 19.01
CA ALA A 8 0.66 15.06 19.65
C ALA A 8 0.14 14.09 18.58
N ALA A 9 -0.12 12.85 18.96
CA ALA A 9 -0.60 11.82 18.06
C ALA A 9 -1.64 10.95 18.77
N ARG A 10 -2.71 10.58 18.06
CA ARG A 10 -3.73 9.65 18.54
C ARG A 10 -4.19 8.77 17.38
N SER A 11 -4.42 7.49 17.68
CA SER A 11 -4.95 6.52 16.73
C SER A 11 -6.01 5.67 17.43
N ASP A 12 -7.10 5.37 16.74
CA ASP A 12 -8.23 4.59 17.23
C ASP A 12 -8.72 3.62 16.15
N VAL A 13 -9.16 2.43 16.57
CA VAL A 13 -9.69 1.39 15.66
C VAL A 13 -10.99 1.85 14.98
N GLY A 14 -11.74 2.79 15.59
CA GLY A 14 -13.06 3.18 15.12
C GLY A 14 -14.15 2.26 15.65
N ARG A 15 -15.35 2.30 15.05
CA ARG A 15 -16.51 1.51 15.52
C ARG A 15 -16.80 0.26 14.69
N ILE A 16 -16.27 0.19 13.48
CA ILE A 16 -16.64 -0.85 12.49
C ILE A 16 -15.52 -1.86 12.28
N ARG A 17 -14.26 -1.42 12.24
CA ARG A 17 -13.11 -2.29 12.00
C ARG A 17 -12.80 -3.14 13.25
N SER A 18 -12.27 -4.34 13.04
CA SER A 18 -11.89 -5.24 14.13
C SER A 18 -10.46 -5.04 14.62
N LYS A 19 -9.64 -4.33 13.85
CA LYS A 19 -8.23 -4.06 14.13
C LYS A 19 -7.85 -2.69 13.59
N ASN A 20 -6.74 -2.17 14.09
CA ASN A 20 -6.16 -0.94 13.60
C ASN A 20 -5.08 -1.27 12.57
N ASP A 21 -5.32 -0.92 11.31
CA ASP A 21 -4.35 -1.04 10.22
C ASP A 21 -3.61 0.28 9.96
N ASP A 22 -3.94 1.37 10.67
CA ASP A 22 -3.17 2.63 10.62
C ASP A 22 -1.92 2.55 11.50
N SER A 23 -0.89 3.30 11.11
CA SER A 23 0.29 3.57 11.91
C SER A 23 0.70 5.03 11.83
N ALA A 24 1.24 5.58 12.91
CA ALA A 24 1.86 6.91 12.86
C ALA A 24 3.03 7.06 13.82
N TYR A 25 3.96 7.93 13.42
CA TYR A 25 5.12 8.37 14.20
C TYR A 25 5.15 9.88 14.27
N ALA A 26 5.48 10.43 15.43
CA ALA A 26 5.74 11.86 15.61
C ALA A 26 6.97 12.07 16.49
N GLY A 27 8.00 12.65 15.91
CA GLY A 27 9.27 13.01 16.54
C GLY A 27 9.56 14.50 16.39
N ARG A 28 10.77 14.92 16.76
CA ARG A 28 11.14 16.35 16.76
C ARG A 28 11.36 16.91 15.36
N TYR A 29 11.71 16.06 14.40
CA TYR A 29 12.06 16.44 13.03
C TYR A 29 11.26 15.66 12.00
N LEU A 30 10.75 14.48 12.35
CA LEU A 30 9.96 13.61 11.48
C LEU A 30 8.54 13.40 12.02
N ALA A 31 7.54 13.46 11.15
CA ALA A 31 6.20 12.93 11.42
C ALA A 31 5.69 12.14 10.22
N VAL A 32 5.02 11.01 10.47
CA VAL A 32 4.51 10.09 9.44
C VAL A 32 3.13 9.58 9.84
N VAL A 33 2.20 9.55 8.90
CA VAL A 33 0.94 8.79 8.98
C VAL A 33 0.87 7.84 7.81
N ALA A 34 0.47 6.60 8.07
CA ALA A 34 0.34 5.54 7.08
C ALA A 34 -0.95 4.75 7.37
N ASP A 35 -1.80 4.61 6.36
CA ASP A 35 -3.04 3.86 6.40
C ASP A 35 -2.84 2.55 5.62
N GLY A 36 -2.89 1.44 6.35
CA GLY A 36 -2.59 0.10 5.85
C GLY A 36 -3.80 -0.56 5.20
N MET A 37 -3.64 -1.00 3.96
CA MET A 37 -4.63 -1.75 3.21
C MET A 37 -4.15 -3.17 2.90
N GLY A 38 -5.05 -4.15 2.98
CA GLY A 38 -4.76 -5.53 2.61
C GLY A 38 -6.03 -6.37 2.71
N GLY A 39 -6.53 -6.87 1.58
CA GLY A 39 -7.90 -7.40 1.49
C GLY A 39 -8.24 -8.52 2.49
N HIS A 40 -7.31 -9.43 2.77
CA HIS A 40 -7.51 -10.54 3.71
C HIS A 40 -6.54 -10.50 4.91
N VAL A 41 -5.32 -9.96 4.75
CA VAL A 41 -4.27 -9.86 5.79
C VAL A 41 -3.21 -8.82 5.36
N GLY A 42 -2.55 -8.15 6.32
CA GLY A 42 -1.30 -7.41 6.07
C GLY A 42 -1.35 -5.88 6.07
N GLY A 43 -2.51 -5.23 6.22
CA GLY A 43 -2.58 -3.75 6.33
C GLY A 43 -1.76 -3.19 7.50
N ASP A 44 -2.03 -3.69 8.71
CA ASP A 44 -1.26 -3.47 9.93
C ASP A 44 0.25 -3.68 9.76
N VAL A 45 0.63 -4.73 9.02
CA VAL A 45 2.03 -5.03 8.72
C VAL A 45 2.63 -3.98 7.78
N ALA A 46 1.92 -3.62 6.71
CA ALA A 46 2.39 -2.67 5.71
C ALA A 46 2.58 -1.27 6.30
N SER A 47 1.59 -0.74 7.01
CA SER A 47 1.67 0.59 7.62
C SER A 47 2.72 0.64 8.72
N ALA A 48 2.81 -0.39 9.57
CA ALA A 48 3.80 -0.46 10.64
C ALA A 48 5.22 -0.52 10.08
N SER A 49 5.46 -1.36 9.07
CA SER A 49 6.75 -1.44 8.39
C SER A 49 7.16 -0.12 7.76
N ALA A 50 6.26 0.54 7.03
CA ALA A 50 6.58 1.82 6.38
C ALA A 50 6.92 2.91 7.40
N VAL A 51 6.14 3.05 8.47
CA VAL A 51 6.40 4.03 9.54
C VAL A 51 7.71 3.73 10.25
N ILE A 52 7.93 2.46 10.64
CA ILE A 52 9.13 2.04 11.36
C ILE A 52 10.38 2.25 10.51
N ASP A 53 10.34 1.93 9.22
CA ASP A 53 11.51 2.10 8.34
C ASP A 53 11.95 3.57 8.23
N LEU A 54 11.04 4.53 8.40
CA LEU A 54 11.35 5.96 8.32
C LEU A 54 11.83 6.58 9.64
N THR A 55 11.63 5.94 10.80
CA THR A 55 11.93 6.56 12.11
C THR A 55 13.38 7.01 12.28
N HIS A 56 14.30 6.38 11.56
CA HIS A 56 15.72 6.74 11.60
C HIS A 56 15.99 8.16 11.12
N LEU A 57 15.09 8.74 10.33
CA LEU A 57 15.17 10.12 9.84
C LEU A 57 14.86 11.17 10.90
N ASP A 58 14.41 10.81 12.10
CA ASP A 58 14.11 11.80 13.16
C ASP A 58 15.39 12.37 13.81
N HIS A 59 16.13 13.19 13.06
CA HIS A 59 17.30 13.93 13.51
C HIS A 59 17.43 15.27 12.77
N ALA A 60 18.24 16.19 13.30
CA ALA A 60 18.18 17.60 12.91
C ALA A 60 18.77 17.93 11.53
N GLU A 61 19.70 17.12 11.03
CA GLU A 61 20.52 17.47 9.86
C GLU A 61 20.47 16.38 8.79
N HIS A 62 20.08 16.76 7.58
CA HIS A 62 20.15 15.93 6.37
C HIS A 62 21.00 16.56 5.27
N GLY A 63 21.86 17.52 5.63
CA GLY A 63 22.81 18.16 4.72
C GLY A 63 22.18 19.10 3.69
N GLY A 64 20.93 19.55 3.91
CA GLY A 64 20.17 20.33 2.93
C GLY A 64 19.54 19.48 1.84
N GLU A 65 19.53 18.15 1.98
CA GLU A 65 18.96 17.20 1.03
C GLU A 65 17.71 16.50 1.58
N GLY A 66 17.08 17.04 2.63
CA GLY A 66 15.93 16.44 3.32
C GLY A 66 14.82 15.93 2.38
N ALA A 67 14.47 16.67 1.32
CA ALA A 67 13.45 16.24 0.35
C ALA A 67 13.86 14.98 -0.42
N THR A 68 15.12 14.91 -0.88
CA THR A 68 15.67 13.76 -1.61
C THR A 68 15.81 12.57 -0.68
N VAL A 69 16.36 12.77 0.52
CA VAL A 69 16.51 11.73 1.54
C VAL A 69 15.15 11.13 1.91
N LEU A 70 14.14 11.98 2.15
CA LEU A 70 12.79 11.51 2.46
C LEU A 70 12.20 10.69 1.33
N ALA A 71 12.34 11.14 0.08
CA ALA A 71 11.85 10.41 -1.09
C ALA A 71 12.54 9.05 -1.26
N ASP A 72 13.87 9.02 -1.15
CA ASP A 72 14.67 7.81 -1.29
C ASP A 72 14.34 6.79 -0.20
N GLU A 73 14.14 7.23 1.05
CA GLU A 73 13.77 6.33 2.14
C GLU A 73 12.34 5.81 2.04
N ILE A 74 11.39 6.61 1.53
CA ILE A 74 10.04 6.11 1.23
C ILE A 74 10.09 5.04 0.11
N GLN A 75 10.92 5.23 -0.91
CA GLN A 75 11.12 4.21 -1.94
C GLN A 75 11.83 2.96 -1.40
N ASN A 76 12.79 3.13 -0.50
CA ASN A 76 13.41 1.99 0.20
C ASN A 76 12.39 1.21 1.04
N ALA A 77 11.48 1.91 1.73
CA ALA A 77 10.38 1.28 2.46
C ALA A 77 9.48 0.48 1.51
N ASN A 78 9.15 1.01 0.32
CA ASN A 78 8.41 0.26 -0.71
C ASN A 78 9.12 -1.04 -1.12
N GLN A 79 10.43 -0.96 -1.38
CA GLN A 79 11.23 -2.14 -1.71
C GLN A 79 11.29 -3.16 -0.58
N ASN A 80 11.27 -2.71 0.68
CA ASN A 80 11.22 -3.58 1.84
C ASN A 80 9.86 -4.26 1.95
N LEU A 81 8.75 -3.55 1.72
CA LEU A 81 7.41 -4.15 1.65
C LEU A 81 7.34 -5.23 0.56
N ALA A 82 7.89 -4.98 -0.63
CA ALA A 82 7.94 -5.99 -1.69
C ALA A 82 8.76 -7.24 -1.29
N LYS A 83 9.88 -7.06 -0.57
CA LYS A 83 10.65 -8.20 -0.02
C LYS A 83 9.88 -8.98 1.04
N LEU A 84 9.08 -8.30 1.87
CA LEU A 84 8.20 -8.95 2.85
C LEU A 84 7.15 -9.83 2.18
N VAL A 85 6.55 -9.35 1.08
CA VAL A 85 5.60 -10.17 0.31
C VAL A 85 6.29 -11.35 -0.36
N GLN A 86 7.51 -11.17 -0.88
CA GLN A 86 8.29 -12.26 -1.46
C GLN A 86 8.64 -13.35 -0.44
N SER A 87 8.95 -12.97 0.80
CA SER A 87 9.26 -13.94 1.88
C SER A 87 8.01 -14.57 2.49
N ASN A 88 6.88 -13.85 2.48
CA ASN A 88 5.59 -14.31 2.96
C ASN A 88 4.48 -14.01 1.93
N PRO A 89 4.25 -14.88 0.93
CA PRO A 89 3.26 -14.66 -0.12
C PRO A 89 1.81 -14.46 0.37
N ARG A 90 1.52 -14.78 1.64
CA ARG A 90 0.22 -14.52 2.27
C ARG A 90 -0.05 -13.03 2.48
N LEU A 91 1.00 -12.20 2.50
CA LEU A 91 0.91 -10.74 2.53
C LEU A 91 0.69 -10.15 1.12
N GLY A 92 0.46 -11.00 0.11
CA GLY A 92 0.18 -10.57 -1.25
C GLY A 92 -0.97 -9.56 -1.33
N GLY A 93 -0.73 -8.45 -2.02
CA GLY A 93 -1.70 -7.35 -2.14
C GLY A 93 -1.78 -6.44 -0.91
N MET A 94 -0.89 -6.57 0.08
CA MET A 94 -0.74 -5.54 1.11
C MET A 94 -0.18 -4.26 0.50
N GLY A 95 -0.62 -3.13 1.05
CA GLY A 95 -0.11 -1.82 0.73
C GLY A 95 -0.41 -0.83 1.84
N THR A 96 0.14 0.37 1.73
CA THR A 96 -0.12 1.44 2.68
C THR A 96 0.01 2.78 2.00
N THR A 97 -0.78 3.75 2.46
CA THR A 97 -0.49 5.17 2.21
C THR A 97 0.74 5.59 3.01
N VAL A 98 1.36 6.70 2.62
CA VAL A 98 2.34 7.42 3.44
C VAL A 98 2.15 8.90 3.23
N THR A 99 1.96 9.65 4.32
CA THR A 99 2.07 11.11 4.34
C THR A 99 3.08 11.48 5.41
N SER A 100 4.14 12.18 5.03
CA SER A 100 5.30 12.44 5.88
C SER A 100 5.76 13.89 5.82
N LEU A 101 6.30 14.36 6.94
CA LEU A 101 6.88 15.67 7.16
C LEU A 101 8.29 15.51 7.74
N LEU A 102 9.29 16.11 7.10
CA LEU A 102 10.68 16.09 7.56
C LEU A 102 11.29 17.50 7.60
N ILE A 103 11.75 17.91 8.77
CA ILE A 103 12.52 19.14 8.97
C ILE A 103 13.99 18.88 8.66
N ASP A 104 14.59 19.76 7.83
CA ASP A 104 16.03 19.85 7.62
C ASP A 104 16.46 21.32 7.70
N GLY A 105 17.12 21.69 8.80
CA GLY A 105 17.47 23.09 9.06
C GLY A 105 16.26 23.99 9.28
N ASP A 106 15.93 24.84 8.30
CA ASP A 106 14.77 25.74 8.29
C ASP A 106 13.76 25.43 7.17
N GLU A 107 13.93 24.28 6.49
CA GLU A 107 13.02 23.79 5.47
C GLU A 107 12.24 22.57 5.97
N LEU A 108 11.01 22.44 5.47
CA LEU A 108 10.11 21.33 5.76
C LEU A 108 9.75 20.64 4.44
N SER A 109 10.10 19.37 4.34
CA SER A 109 9.75 18.52 3.21
C SER A 109 8.48 17.75 3.52
N VAL A 110 7.50 17.81 2.61
CA VAL A 110 6.27 17.04 2.62
C VAL A 110 6.39 15.97 1.55
N ALA A 111 6.21 14.71 1.92
CA ALA A 111 6.14 13.60 0.97
C ALA A 111 4.82 12.84 1.12
N HIS A 112 4.17 12.52 0.01
CA HIS A 112 2.81 11.99 0.03
C HIS A 112 2.53 10.97 -1.07
N ILE A 113 1.90 9.87 -0.68
CA ILE A 113 1.27 8.89 -1.55
C ILE A 113 0.04 8.27 -0.87
N GLY A 114 -1.12 8.30 -1.54
CA GLY A 114 -2.36 7.71 -1.07
C GLY A 114 -3.42 8.78 -0.87
N ASP A 115 -4.32 8.61 0.10
CA ASP A 115 -5.41 9.55 0.40
C ASP A 115 -5.45 9.98 1.88
N SER A 116 -4.45 9.59 2.66
CA SER A 116 -4.11 10.28 3.90
C SER A 116 -3.72 11.72 3.59
N ARG A 117 -3.98 12.67 4.50
CA ARG A 117 -3.87 14.10 4.19
C ARG A 117 -2.96 14.85 5.12
N ALA A 118 -2.29 15.87 4.58
CA ALA A 118 -1.64 16.92 5.36
C ALA A 118 -2.40 18.23 5.22
N TYR A 119 -2.72 18.86 6.35
CA TYR A 119 -3.25 20.21 6.43
C TYR A 119 -2.24 21.14 7.08
N ARG A 120 -2.22 22.39 6.61
CA ARG A 120 -1.36 23.45 7.10
C ARG A 120 -2.20 24.62 7.56
N LEU A 121 -1.91 25.11 8.75
CA LEU A 121 -2.53 26.29 9.35
C LEU A 121 -1.44 27.34 9.61
N SER A 122 -1.41 28.34 8.74
CA SER A 122 -0.52 29.49 8.82
C SER A 122 -1.30 30.74 9.19
N GLU A 123 -0.71 31.62 10.00
CA GLU A 123 -1.26 32.96 10.27
C GLU A 123 -1.30 33.83 9.00
N ALA A 124 -0.37 33.63 8.08
CA ALA A 124 -0.26 34.43 6.85
C ALA A 124 -1.15 33.91 5.71
N GLU A 125 -1.19 32.60 5.52
CA GLU A 125 -1.86 31.97 4.35
C GLU A 125 -3.21 31.33 4.71
N GLY A 126 -3.54 31.21 6.00
CA GLY A 126 -4.77 30.58 6.47
C GLY A 126 -4.65 29.06 6.56
N PHE A 127 -5.79 28.38 6.41
CA PHE A 127 -5.88 26.92 6.45
C PHE A 127 -5.95 26.36 5.03
N GLU A 128 -5.07 25.42 4.71
CA GLU A 128 -5.05 24.73 3.42
C GLU A 128 -4.80 23.22 3.57
N GLN A 129 -5.33 22.45 2.63
CA GLN A 129 -4.88 21.08 2.41
C GLN A 129 -3.64 21.12 1.51
N VAL A 130 -2.54 20.54 1.95
CA VAL A 130 -1.25 20.58 1.25
C VAL A 130 -1.10 19.43 0.27
N THR A 131 -1.67 18.27 0.57
CA THR A 131 -1.60 17.04 -0.24
C THR A 131 -2.78 16.91 -1.18
N THR A 132 -2.57 16.26 -2.32
CA THR A 132 -3.64 15.92 -3.27
C THR A 132 -3.89 14.42 -3.23
N ASP A 133 -5.11 14.00 -2.91
CA ASP A 133 -5.44 12.58 -2.77
C ASP A 133 -5.18 11.79 -4.07
N HIS A 134 -4.45 10.68 -3.98
CA HIS A 134 -4.25 9.76 -5.10
C HIS A 134 -5.43 8.78 -5.25
N THR A 135 -6.64 9.30 -5.37
CA THR A 135 -7.88 8.53 -5.55
C THR A 135 -8.43 8.62 -6.97
N PHE A 136 -9.30 7.68 -7.33
CA PHE A 136 -9.99 7.68 -8.62
C PHE A 136 -10.83 8.95 -8.82
N VAL A 137 -11.52 9.41 -7.76
CA VAL A 137 -12.34 10.63 -7.83
C VAL A 137 -11.51 11.89 -7.99
N GLN A 138 -10.34 11.97 -7.33
CA GLN A 138 -9.43 13.10 -7.53
C GLN A 138 -8.94 13.17 -8.97
N ARG A 139 -8.59 12.03 -9.58
CA ARG A 139 -8.22 11.98 -11.01
C ARG A 139 -9.36 12.48 -11.91
N LEU A 140 -10.62 12.14 -11.61
CA LEU A 140 -11.75 12.64 -12.39
C LEU A 140 -11.94 14.15 -12.22
N ILE A 141 -11.65 14.70 -11.04
CA ILE A 141 -11.64 16.15 -10.80
C ILE A 141 -10.55 16.82 -11.63
N ASP A 142 -9.32 16.30 -11.59
CA ASP A 142 -8.18 16.84 -12.32
C ASP A 142 -8.39 16.81 -13.84
N GLU A 143 -9.09 15.78 -14.35
CA GLU A 143 -9.50 15.66 -15.75
C GLU A 143 -10.72 16.54 -16.11
N GLY A 144 -11.31 17.26 -15.15
CA GLY A 144 -12.51 18.08 -15.35
C GLY A 144 -13.79 17.29 -15.60
N ARG A 145 -13.80 15.99 -15.25
CA ARG A 145 -14.90 15.05 -15.48
C ARG A 145 -15.84 14.90 -14.29
N LEU A 146 -15.42 15.37 -13.12
CA LEU A 146 -16.20 15.36 -11.88
C LEU A 146 -16.00 16.71 -11.17
N ARG A 147 -17.05 17.29 -10.60
CA ARG A 147 -16.89 18.49 -9.76
C ARG A 147 -16.45 18.08 -8.34
N PRO A 148 -15.65 18.89 -7.63
CA PRO A 148 -15.22 18.56 -6.27
C PRO A 148 -16.36 18.21 -5.31
N GLU A 149 -17.48 18.94 -5.41
CA GLU A 149 -18.69 18.72 -4.59
C GLU A 149 -19.34 17.34 -4.80
N GLU A 150 -19.10 16.71 -5.96
CA GLU A 150 -19.68 15.41 -6.32
C GLU A 150 -18.83 14.23 -5.81
N ALA A 151 -17.56 14.46 -5.48
CA ALA A 151 -16.63 13.40 -5.08
C ALA A 151 -17.00 12.74 -3.76
N GLU A 152 -17.52 13.49 -2.78
CA GLU A 152 -17.85 12.97 -1.45
C GLU A 152 -18.95 11.89 -1.45
N THR A 153 -19.82 11.92 -2.47
CA THR A 153 -20.95 10.98 -2.63
C THR A 153 -20.70 9.93 -3.71
N HIS A 154 -19.55 9.99 -4.37
CA HIS A 154 -19.23 9.09 -5.48
C HIS A 154 -19.01 7.64 -4.99
N PRO A 155 -19.56 6.61 -5.65
CA PRO A 155 -19.46 5.22 -5.22
C PRO A 155 -18.02 4.69 -5.10
N HIS A 156 -17.11 5.23 -5.91
CA HIS A 156 -15.70 4.84 -5.97
C HIS A 156 -14.76 5.87 -5.34
N LYS A 157 -15.23 6.66 -4.36
CA LYS A 157 -14.41 7.71 -3.74
C LYS A 157 -13.19 7.18 -2.98
N ASN A 158 -13.30 6.00 -2.38
CA ASN A 158 -12.21 5.34 -1.65
C ASN A 158 -11.33 4.44 -2.55
N VAL A 159 -11.46 4.52 -3.88
CA VAL A 159 -10.61 3.73 -4.79
C VAL A 159 -9.27 4.42 -4.95
N LEU A 160 -8.26 3.90 -4.26
CA LEU A 160 -6.88 4.35 -4.35
C LEU A 160 -6.25 4.01 -5.71
N MET A 161 -5.49 4.97 -6.25
CA MET A 161 -4.78 4.86 -7.52
C MET A 161 -3.27 4.70 -7.33
N ARG A 162 -2.72 5.13 -6.19
CA ARG A 162 -1.29 4.99 -5.84
C ARG A 162 -1.15 4.69 -4.35
N VAL A 163 -0.34 3.68 -4.02
CA VAL A 163 0.05 3.29 -2.65
C VAL A 163 1.45 2.69 -2.67
N LEU A 164 2.10 2.60 -1.50
CA LEU A 164 3.26 1.72 -1.33
C LEU A 164 2.77 0.27 -1.20
N GLY A 165 3.54 -0.68 -1.70
CA GLY A 165 3.24 -2.10 -1.58
C GLY A 165 3.68 -2.92 -2.79
N ASP A 166 3.14 -4.14 -2.90
CA ASP A 166 3.54 -5.13 -3.90
C ASP A 166 2.94 -4.89 -5.31
N VAL A 167 2.14 -3.85 -5.48
CA VAL A 167 1.44 -3.57 -6.75
C VAL A 167 2.31 -2.80 -7.73
N ASP A 168 3.09 -1.83 -7.25
CA ASP A 168 4.00 -1.02 -8.05
C ASP A 168 5.38 -0.96 -7.38
N ALA A 169 6.41 -1.36 -8.11
CA ALA A 169 7.78 -1.40 -7.59
C ALA A 169 8.40 0.00 -7.40
N SER A 170 7.89 1.02 -8.10
CA SER A 170 8.42 2.38 -8.04
C SER A 170 7.30 3.41 -8.20
N PRO A 171 6.37 3.48 -7.25
CA PRO A 171 5.25 4.41 -7.34
C PRO A 171 5.74 5.86 -7.36
N GLU A 172 5.03 6.70 -8.10
CA GLU A 172 5.32 8.12 -8.18
C GLU A 172 4.94 8.82 -6.86
N LEU A 173 5.94 9.34 -6.17
CA LEU A 173 5.80 10.04 -4.90
C LEU A 173 5.68 11.56 -5.13
N GLU A 174 4.71 12.20 -4.50
CA GLU A 174 4.63 13.66 -4.50
C GLU A 174 5.54 14.20 -3.38
N VAL A 175 6.45 15.12 -3.73
CA VAL A 175 7.35 15.76 -2.77
C VAL A 175 7.33 17.27 -2.96
N ARG A 176 7.12 18.00 -1.86
CA ARG A 176 7.09 19.46 -1.84
C ARG A 176 7.92 19.98 -0.67
N THR A 177 8.76 20.96 -0.91
CA THR A 177 9.50 21.67 0.15
C THR A 177 8.84 23.03 0.42
N VAL A 178 8.67 23.36 1.70
CA VAL A 178 8.19 24.66 2.17
C VAL A 178 9.11 25.20 3.26
N ARG A 179 9.01 26.50 3.53
CA ARG A 179 9.67 27.14 4.67
C ARG A 179 8.60 27.53 5.68
N PRO A 180 8.41 26.77 6.76
CA PRO A 180 7.34 27.05 7.71
C PRO A 180 7.70 28.24 8.60
N ALA A 181 6.69 28.98 9.03
CA ALA A 181 6.86 29.98 10.08
C ALA A 181 6.81 29.33 11.47
N VAL A 182 7.48 29.95 12.44
CA VAL A 182 7.36 29.55 13.85
C VAL A 182 5.92 29.80 14.32
N GLY A 183 5.35 28.85 15.06
CA GLY A 183 3.95 28.82 15.49
C GLY A 183 2.99 28.22 14.46
N GLU A 184 3.45 27.96 13.23
CA GLU A 184 2.64 27.31 12.20
C GLU A 184 2.26 25.89 12.63
N ARG A 185 1.01 25.49 12.36
CA ARG A 185 0.49 24.18 12.76
C ARG A 185 0.26 23.29 11.55
N TRP A 186 0.53 22.02 11.73
CA TRP A 186 0.31 20.98 10.74
C TRP A 186 -0.54 19.86 11.32
N LEU A 187 -1.33 19.23 10.48
CA LEU A 187 -2.12 18.06 10.83
C LEU A 187 -1.92 16.98 9.77
N LEU A 188 -1.49 15.80 10.17
CA LEU A 188 -1.52 14.60 9.33
C LEU A 188 -2.68 13.71 9.78
N CYS A 189 -3.43 13.13 8.86
CA CYS A 189 -4.50 12.20 9.22
C CYS A 189 -4.74 11.10 8.17
N SER A 190 -5.23 9.94 8.62
CA SER A 190 -5.79 8.91 7.72
C SER A 190 -7.15 9.32 7.15
N ASP A 191 -7.68 8.55 6.20
CA ASP A 191 -8.94 8.85 5.54
C ASP A 191 -10.15 8.75 6.50
N GLY A 192 -10.05 7.98 7.58
CA GLY A 192 -11.11 7.80 8.56
C GLY A 192 -11.53 9.08 9.28
N LEU A 193 -10.63 10.07 9.43
CA LEU A 193 -11.00 11.42 9.87
C LEU A 193 -11.85 12.11 8.80
N ASN A 194 -11.36 12.12 7.56
CA ASN A 194 -11.95 12.80 6.42
C ASN A 194 -13.30 12.18 5.99
N ALA A 195 -13.53 10.92 6.33
CA ALA A 195 -14.75 10.20 6.04
C ALA A 195 -15.99 10.83 6.70
N VAL A 196 -15.82 11.47 7.87
CA VAL A 196 -16.92 12.04 8.66
C VAL A 196 -16.68 13.45 9.18
N VAL A 197 -15.46 13.99 9.08
CA VAL A 197 -15.11 15.35 9.53
C VAL A 197 -14.61 16.15 8.32
N ASN A 198 -15.29 17.26 8.02
CA ASN A 198 -14.93 18.15 6.92
C ASN A 198 -13.80 19.12 7.28
N ALA A 199 -13.17 19.69 6.25
CA ALA A 199 -12.04 20.62 6.37
C ALA A 199 -12.35 21.83 7.27
N GLN A 200 -13.56 22.40 7.20
CA GLN A 200 -13.93 23.55 8.05
C GLN A 200 -13.99 23.16 9.53
N THR A 201 -14.46 21.96 9.86
CA THR A 201 -14.46 21.47 11.25
C THR A 201 -13.03 21.23 11.74
N ILE A 202 -12.17 20.67 10.89
CA ILE A 202 -10.75 20.49 11.20
C ILE A 202 -10.09 21.83 11.52
N GLU A 203 -10.27 22.83 10.66
CA GLU A 203 -9.74 24.18 10.87
C GLU A 203 -10.21 24.78 12.20
N ASN A 204 -11.52 24.70 12.49
CA ASN A 204 -12.09 25.25 13.72
C ASN A 204 -11.47 24.61 14.97
N VAL A 205 -11.27 23.28 14.96
CA VAL A 205 -10.62 22.58 16.07
C VAL A 205 -9.16 22.99 16.20
N MET A 206 -8.41 23.05 15.09
CA MET A 206 -7.00 23.48 15.09
C MET A 206 -6.82 24.92 15.60
N ARG A 207 -7.80 25.79 15.42
CA ARG A 207 -7.79 27.18 15.94
C ARG A 207 -8.31 27.31 17.37
N SER A 208 -9.08 26.35 17.87
CA SER A 208 -9.80 26.46 19.15
C SER A 208 -8.91 26.45 20.39
N THR A 209 -7.74 25.85 20.31
CA THR A 209 -6.83 25.65 21.46
C THR A 209 -5.37 25.64 21.01
N GLY A 210 -4.45 25.96 21.93
CA GLY A 210 -3.00 25.82 21.72
C GLY A 210 -2.43 24.50 22.19
N ASP A 211 -3.26 23.64 22.79
CA ASP A 211 -2.87 22.32 23.25
C ASP A 211 -3.08 21.28 22.14
N LEU A 212 -1.98 20.77 21.58
CA LEU A 212 -2.01 19.76 20.52
C LEU A 212 -2.74 18.47 20.95
N ASN A 213 -2.74 18.14 22.24
CA ASN A 213 -3.48 16.97 22.76
C ASN A 213 -4.98 17.16 22.65
N GLN A 214 -5.46 18.34 23.01
CA GLN A 214 -6.87 18.66 22.88
C GLN A 214 -7.30 18.65 21.42
N ILE A 215 -6.44 19.05 20.49
CA ILE A 215 -6.71 18.99 19.04
C ILE A 215 -6.88 17.53 18.60
N VAL A 216 -5.90 16.66 18.83
CA VAL A 216 -5.99 15.25 18.40
C VAL A 216 -7.14 14.52 19.10
N ASN A 217 -7.37 14.78 20.39
CA ASN A 217 -8.47 14.17 21.14
C ASN A 217 -9.83 14.60 20.60
N SER A 218 -10.02 15.91 20.38
CA SER A 218 -11.28 16.43 19.86
C SER A 218 -11.57 15.88 18.45
N LEU A 219 -10.57 15.79 17.57
CA LEU A 219 -10.76 15.26 16.22
C LEU A 219 -11.11 13.77 16.21
N VAL A 220 -10.44 12.97 17.04
CA VAL A 220 -10.73 11.53 17.16
C VAL A 220 -12.11 11.31 17.80
N GLU A 221 -12.44 12.01 18.89
CA GLU A 221 -13.75 11.91 19.54
C GLU A 221 -14.89 12.34 18.60
N LEU A 222 -14.71 13.44 17.88
CA LEU A 222 -15.66 13.88 16.86
C LEU A 222 -15.85 12.85 15.73
N THR A 223 -14.81 12.10 15.38
CA THR A 223 -14.89 11.00 14.40
C THR A 223 -15.67 9.82 14.96
N LEU A 224 -15.36 9.43 16.20
CA LEU A 224 -16.03 8.34 16.91
C LEU A 224 -17.52 8.61 17.15
N ASP A 225 -17.88 9.85 17.50
CA ASP A 225 -19.26 10.29 17.71
C ASP A 225 -20.08 10.31 16.42
N ARG A 226 -19.41 10.51 15.27
CA ARG A 226 -20.01 10.42 13.93
C ARG A 226 -19.98 9.00 13.36
N GLY A 227 -19.63 8.02 14.19
CA GLY A 227 -19.75 6.59 13.88
C GLY A 227 -18.46 5.91 13.43
N ALA A 228 -17.37 6.66 13.15
CA ALA A 228 -16.05 6.16 12.73
C ALA A 228 -16.10 4.86 11.88
N PRO A 229 -16.43 4.97 10.58
CA PRO A 229 -16.58 3.83 9.69
C PRO A 229 -15.24 3.11 9.42
N ASP A 230 -14.11 3.75 9.73
CA ASP A 230 -12.77 3.24 9.56
C ASP A 230 -11.89 3.52 10.79
N ASN A 231 -10.64 3.01 10.76
CA ASN A 231 -9.57 3.44 11.64
C ASN A 231 -9.36 4.95 11.49
N VAL A 232 -9.00 5.62 12.59
CA VAL A 232 -8.75 7.06 12.57
C VAL A 232 -7.44 7.36 13.27
N THR A 233 -6.52 7.97 12.54
CA THR A 233 -5.21 8.36 13.03
C THR A 233 -4.95 9.82 12.73
N VAL A 234 -4.50 10.56 13.73
CA VAL A 234 -4.29 12.01 13.67
C VAL A 234 -2.98 12.36 14.36
N VAL A 235 -2.13 13.12 13.69
CA VAL A 235 -0.91 13.73 14.23
C VAL A 235 -1.02 15.24 14.10
N ALA A 236 -1.01 15.96 15.22
CA ALA A 236 -0.98 17.42 15.25
C ALA A 236 0.43 17.90 15.60
N LEU A 237 0.95 18.85 14.84
CA LEU A 237 2.29 19.39 14.99
C LEU A 237 2.24 20.91 15.09
N GLN A 238 3.16 21.50 15.84
CA GLN A 238 3.45 22.92 15.80
C GLN A 238 4.94 23.12 15.58
N VAL A 239 5.28 23.98 14.62
CA VAL A 239 6.66 24.36 14.33
C VAL A 239 7.12 25.34 15.40
N ASP A 240 8.13 24.96 16.18
CA ASP A 240 8.74 25.80 17.21
C ASP A 240 10.23 26.03 16.90
N GLU A 241 10.77 27.13 17.42
CA GLU A 241 12.22 27.35 17.41
C GLU A 241 12.89 26.40 18.40
N ILE A 242 14.04 25.86 18.04
CA ILE A 242 14.88 25.15 19.00
C ILE A 242 15.63 26.20 19.83
N PRO A 243 15.37 26.31 21.15
CA PRO A 243 16.16 27.19 22.00
C PRO A 243 17.61 26.69 21.99
N GLY A 244 18.58 27.58 21.76
CA GLY A 244 20.00 27.24 21.90
C GLY A 244 20.32 26.87 23.36
N GLY A 245 20.18 25.60 23.72
CA GLY A 245 20.34 25.15 25.10
C GLY A 245 19.81 23.72 25.30
N ARG A 246 20.52 22.95 26.11
CA ARG A 246 20.55 21.49 26.20
C ARG A 246 19.34 20.84 26.91
N GLU A 247 18.15 21.43 26.87
CA GLU A 247 16.96 20.91 27.54
C GLU A 247 15.73 20.99 26.62
N ALA A 248 15.58 19.98 25.75
CA ALA A 248 14.31 19.72 25.09
C ALA A 248 13.38 19.04 26.12
N HIS A 249 12.42 19.78 26.67
CA HIS A 249 11.35 19.15 27.43
C HIS A 249 10.60 18.16 26.54
N PRO A 250 10.37 16.90 26.98
CA PRO A 250 9.46 16.01 26.28
C PRO A 250 8.05 16.63 26.39
N MET A 251 7.62 17.29 25.31
CA MET A 251 6.24 17.77 25.17
C MET A 251 5.39 16.62 24.62
N THR A 252 5.40 15.50 25.34
CA THR A 252 4.66 14.29 24.97
C THR A 252 3.19 14.47 25.30
N GLY A 253 2.35 14.21 24.32
CA GLY A 253 0.94 13.93 24.56
C GLY A 253 0.72 12.60 25.24
N GLU A 254 -0.22 12.54 26.18
CA GLU A 254 -0.67 11.28 26.79
C GLU A 254 -1.19 10.34 25.68
N THR A 255 -0.56 9.18 25.55
CA THR A 255 -1.03 8.09 24.68
C THR A 255 -2.42 7.65 25.14
N GLN A 256 -3.45 8.05 24.41
CA GLN A 256 -4.80 7.47 24.54
C GLN A 256 -5.14 6.69 23.28
N GLY A 257 -4.64 5.46 23.24
CA GLY A 257 -5.14 4.40 22.39
C GLY A 257 -5.16 3.14 23.25
N GLU A 258 -6.34 2.58 23.47
CA GLU A 258 -6.44 1.26 24.09
C GLU A 258 -5.78 0.28 23.12
N VAL A 259 -4.70 -0.39 23.54
CA VAL A 259 -4.21 -1.58 22.82
C VAL A 259 -5.37 -2.59 22.95
N PRO A 260 -6.06 -2.96 21.86
CA PRO A 260 -7.09 -3.98 21.97
C PRO A 260 -6.46 -5.22 22.58
N ASP A 261 -7.12 -5.79 23.59
CA ASP A 261 -6.67 -7.01 24.26
C ASP A 261 -6.29 -8.08 23.24
N ALA A 262 -4.99 -8.34 23.12
CA ALA A 262 -4.36 -9.46 22.41
C ALA A 262 -5.04 -9.90 21.09
N SER A 263 -5.53 -8.98 20.26
CA SER A 263 -6.01 -9.34 18.93
C SER A 263 -4.80 -9.67 18.08
N ARG A 264 -4.55 -10.97 17.97
CA ARG A 264 -3.49 -11.61 17.19
C ARG A 264 -3.13 -10.80 15.94
N THR A 265 -1.84 -10.49 15.75
CA THR A 265 -1.38 -9.87 14.49
C THR A 265 -1.78 -10.75 13.31
N SER A 266 -1.84 -10.19 12.09
CA SER A 266 -2.16 -10.95 10.87
C SER A 266 -1.38 -12.29 10.78
N ASP A 267 -0.12 -12.30 11.20
CA ASP A 267 0.74 -13.49 11.26
C ASP A 267 0.33 -14.54 12.32
N GLU A 268 -0.27 -14.14 13.45
CA GLU A 268 -0.69 -15.07 14.51
C GLU A 268 -1.98 -15.81 14.21
N ARG A 269 -2.96 -15.18 13.54
CA ARG A 269 -4.16 -15.90 13.09
C ARG A 269 -3.77 -17.02 12.14
N LEU A 270 -2.86 -16.72 11.22
CA LEU A 270 -2.31 -17.65 10.24
C LEU A 270 -1.53 -18.82 10.86
N ALA A 271 -0.87 -18.60 12.01
CA ALA A 271 -0.21 -19.66 12.77
C ALA A 271 -1.21 -20.51 13.58
N SER A 272 -2.36 -19.96 13.96
CA SER A 272 -3.38 -20.65 14.76
C SER A 272 -4.44 -21.40 13.96
N GLU A 273 -4.56 -21.16 12.65
CA GLU A 273 -5.57 -21.79 11.78
C GLU A 273 -5.15 -23.15 11.19
N THR A 274 -4.04 -23.73 11.62
CA THR A 274 -3.68 -25.13 11.31
C THR A 274 -3.69 -25.96 12.59
N VAL A 275 -4.84 -26.56 12.90
CA VAL A 275 -5.09 -27.96 13.31
C VAL A 275 -6.57 -28.03 13.68
N GLU A 276 -7.45 -28.26 12.69
CA GLU A 276 -8.67 -29.04 12.97
C GLU A 276 -8.35 -30.49 12.63
N GLU A 277 -8.35 -31.31 13.68
CA GLU A 277 -8.06 -32.73 13.67
C GLU A 277 -9.12 -33.47 12.86
N TRP A 278 -8.80 -33.82 11.61
CA TRP A 278 -9.67 -34.62 10.74
C TRP A 278 -9.40 -36.11 11.00
N ASP A 279 -10.30 -36.75 11.75
CA ASP A 279 -10.21 -38.15 12.18
C ASP A 279 -10.80 -39.09 11.12
N GLY A 280 -9.99 -39.42 10.09
CA GLY A 280 -10.36 -40.34 9.00
C GLY A 280 -9.22 -41.32 8.67
N PRO A 281 -9.54 -42.58 8.28
CA PRO A 281 -8.53 -43.64 8.19
C PRO A 281 -7.56 -43.43 7.03
N MET A 282 -6.27 -43.46 7.36
CA MET A 282 -5.13 -43.27 6.47
C MET A 282 -4.93 -44.47 5.55
N ASP A 283 -4.92 -44.26 4.23
CA ASP A 283 -4.37 -45.22 3.27
C ASP A 283 -3.83 -44.51 2.01
N SER A 284 -2.55 -44.12 2.05
CA SER A 284 -1.56 -44.21 0.94
C SER A 284 -0.37 -43.25 1.12
N PRO A 285 0.85 -43.65 0.71
CA PRO A 285 2.08 -42.91 1.00
C PRO A 285 2.35 -41.86 -0.08
N VAL A 286 2.41 -40.58 0.31
CA VAL A 286 3.07 -39.54 -0.48
C VAL A 286 4.26 -39.04 0.32
N ALA A 287 5.44 -39.34 -0.21
CA ALA A 287 6.72 -38.91 0.34
C ALA A 287 7.00 -37.45 -0.04
N GLY A 288 7.42 -36.67 0.96
CA GLY A 288 8.38 -35.58 0.79
C GLY A 288 7.78 -34.18 0.66
N GLY A 289 7.93 -33.37 1.73
CA GLY A 289 7.80 -31.91 1.59
C GLY A 289 7.37 -31.12 2.82
N GLY A 290 7.38 -31.69 4.04
CA GLY A 290 7.27 -30.87 5.26
C GLY A 290 8.51 -29.99 5.37
N ARG A 291 8.38 -28.70 5.03
CA ARG A 291 9.34 -27.69 5.48
C ARG A 291 8.84 -27.23 6.85
N ASP A 292 9.60 -27.64 7.85
CA ASP A 292 9.54 -27.13 9.20
C ASP A 292 9.39 -25.60 9.17
N TYR A 293 8.31 -25.09 9.77
CA TYR A 293 8.39 -23.79 10.40
C TYR A 293 9.43 -23.93 11.50
N ARG A 294 10.67 -23.56 11.18
CA ARG A 294 11.73 -23.42 12.17
C ARG A 294 11.30 -22.25 13.06
N GLU A 295 10.87 -22.54 14.28
CA GLU A 295 10.90 -21.54 15.36
C GLU A 295 12.27 -20.84 15.27
N PRO A 296 12.34 -19.50 15.37
CA PRO A 296 13.63 -18.81 15.34
C PRO A 296 14.54 -19.49 16.36
N ASP A 297 15.71 -19.95 15.90
CA ASP A 297 16.71 -20.64 16.70
C ASP A 297 16.87 -19.88 18.02
N ARG A 298 16.45 -20.50 19.15
CA ARG A 298 16.70 -19.98 20.49
C ARG A 298 18.19 -19.96 20.85
N ASP A 299 19.03 -20.49 19.95
CA ASP A 299 20.49 -20.63 20.09
C ASP A 299 21.26 -19.93 18.94
N ALA A 300 20.71 -18.86 18.34
CA ALA A 300 21.52 -17.93 17.55
C ALA A 300 22.47 -17.16 18.50
N PRO A 301 23.77 -16.99 18.15
CA PRO A 301 24.76 -16.43 19.07
C PRO A 301 24.40 -14.98 19.42
N ASP A 302 24.25 -14.68 20.73
CA ASP A 302 24.10 -13.38 21.43
C ASP A 302 24.13 -12.09 20.58
N GLY A 303 23.24 -12.00 19.59
CA GLY A 303 22.98 -10.82 18.80
C GLY A 303 21.64 -10.26 19.25
N GLN A 304 21.62 -9.01 19.72
CA GLN A 304 20.39 -8.32 20.06
C GLN A 304 19.39 -8.47 18.90
N SER A 305 18.18 -8.97 19.18
CA SER A 305 17.08 -9.03 18.21
C SER A 305 16.89 -7.65 17.56
N SER A 306 16.55 -7.61 16.27
CA SER A 306 16.22 -6.37 15.54
C SER A 306 15.19 -5.51 16.29
N ALA A 307 14.28 -6.14 17.02
CA ALA A 307 13.31 -5.48 17.87
C ALA A 307 13.91 -4.86 19.15
N SER A 308 14.92 -5.48 19.77
CA SER A 308 15.62 -4.87 20.91
C SER A 308 16.45 -3.66 20.49
N VAL A 309 17.14 -3.74 19.34
CA VAL A 309 17.92 -2.61 18.79
C VAL A 309 17.00 -1.44 18.45
N LEU A 310 15.86 -1.69 17.81
CA LEU A 310 14.90 -0.62 17.52
C LEU A 310 14.34 0.00 18.80
N ARG A 311 14.00 -0.80 19.81
CA ARG A 311 13.49 -0.25 21.08
C ARG A 311 14.55 0.57 21.80
N GLU A 312 15.82 0.15 21.75
CA GLU A 312 16.93 0.93 22.31
C GLU A 312 17.08 2.26 21.56
N ASP A 313 17.14 2.26 20.23
CA ASP A 313 17.19 3.46 19.38
C ASP A 313 15.99 4.40 19.58
N LEU A 314 14.78 3.86 19.64
CA LEU A 314 13.58 4.63 19.92
C LEU A 314 13.59 5.20 21.35
N ALA A 315 14.14 4.47 22.33
CA ALA A 315 14.25 4.96 23.70
C ALA A 315 15.26 6.12 23.85
N GLU A 316 16.18 6.30 22.91
CA GLU A 316 17.16 7.39 22.94
C GLU A 316 16.55 8.77 22.62
N ARG A 317 15.38 8.82 21.97
CA ARG A 317 14.75 10.09 21.55
C ARG A 317 13.27 10.18 21.95
N PRO A 318 12.79 11.35 22.40
CA PRO A 318 11.37 11.55 22.66
C PRO A 318 10.61 11.49 21.33
N HIS A 319 9.63 10.59 21.26
CA HIS A 319 8.75 10.40 20.11
C HIS A 319 7.40 9.85 20.59
N LEU A 320 6.39 9.91 19.72
CA LEU A 320 5.14 9.17 19.85
C LEU A 320 5.02 8.18 18.70
N LEU A 321 4.68 6.95 19.03
CA LEU A 321 4.33 5.91 18.08
C LEU A 321 2.91 5.43 18.44
N VAL A 322 2.00 5.43 17.46
CA VAL A 322 0.58 5.04 17.65
C VAL A 322 0.11 4.07 16.57
N GLY A 323 -1.03 3.41 16.79
CA GLY A 323 -1.63 2.46 15.85
C GLY A 323 -0.92 1.09 15.83
N ALA A 324 -0.88 0.45 14.67
CA ALA A 324 -0.27 -0.86 14.47
C ALA A 324 1.24 -0.87 14.78
N ALA A 325 1.97 0.21 14.43
CA ALA A 325 3.40 0.31 14.74
C ALA A 325 3.70 0.28 16.26
N ALA A 326 2.85 0.91 17.08
CA ALA A 326 2.96 0.86 18.53
C ALA A 326 2.74 -0.56 19.05
N SER A 327 1.70 -1.22 18.54
CA SER A 327 1.36 -2.60 18.88
C SER A 327 2.49 -3.58 18.49
N ALA A 328 3.06 -3.43 17.30
CA ALA A 328 4.19 -4.23 16.81
C ALA A 328 5.44 -4.10 17.70
N THR A 329 5.78 -2.87 18.12
CA THR A 329 6.96 -2.59 18.96
C THR A 329 6.79 -3.15 20.37
N GLN A 330 5.59 -3.02 20.97
CA GLN A 330 5.28 -3.52 22.31
C GLN A 330 5.25 -5.05 22.38
N THR A 331 4.60 -5.70 21.41
CA THR A 331 4.52 -7.16 21.32
C THR A 331 5.83 -7.81 20.88
N GLY A 332 6.81 -7.02 20.41
CA GLY A 332 8.06 -7.51 19.86
C GLY A 332 7.94 -8.20 18.52
N ARG A 333 6.78 -8.10 17.87
CA ARG A 333 6.52 -8.57 16.51
C ARG A 333 6.70 -7.41 15.54
N ILE A 334 7.95 -6.96 15.45
CA ILE A 334 8.29 -5.97 14.43
C ILE A 334 8.34 -6.72 13.10
N PRO A 335 7.49 -6.39 12.11
CA PRO A 335 7.61 -6.98 10.78
C PRO A 335 9.03 -6.75 10.29
N THR A 336 9.68 -7.79 9.74
CA THR A 336 11.14 -7.86 9.60
C THR A 336 11.69 -6.57 9.00
N VAL A 337 12.24 -5.71 9.87
CA VAL A 337 13.04 -4.56 9.48
C VAL A 337 14.15 -5.11 8.61
N SER A 338 14.30 -4.57 7.40
CA SER A 338 15.33 -5.05 6.50
C SER A 338 16.71 -4.95 7.15
N ASP A 339 17.61 -5.88 6.84
CA ASP A 339 19.02 -5.83 7.27
C ASP A 339 19.66 -4.46 6.92
N SER A 340 19.16 -3.80 5.87
CA SER A 340 19.58 -2.48 5.42
C SER A 340 19.22 -1.39 6.43
N ALA A 341 17.99 -1.38 6.97
CA ALA A 341 17.58 -0.43 8.00
C ALA A 341 18.27 -0.71 9.34
N ILE A 342 18.54 -1.97 9.68
CA ILE A 342 19.33 -2.35 10.86
C ILE A 342 20.79 -1.89 10.71
N GLN A 343 21.42 -2.12 9.55
CA GLN A 343 22.81 -1.69 9.28
C GLN A 343 22.96 -0.18 9.28
N ARG A 344 21.99 0.58 8.72
CA ARG A 344 22.02 2.04 8.76
C ARG A 344 21.83 2.58 10.18
N ARG A 345 20.92 2.00 10.97
CA ARG A 345 20.78 2.31 12.41
C ARG A 345 22.06 2.02 13.17
N ALA A 346 22.65 0.84 12.98
CA ALA A 346 23.93 0.48 13.59
C ALA A 346 25.06 1.46 13.17
N THR A 347 25.03 1.96 11.94
CA THR A 347 25.98 2.97 11.44
C THR A 347 25.80 4.32 12.13
N MET A 348 24.55 4.78 12.35
CA MET A 348 24.24 6.01 13.09
C MET A 348 24.62 5.93 14.58
N LEU A 349 24.34 4.79 15.22
CA LEU A 349 24.75 4.53 16.61
C LEU A 349 26.28 4.47 16.75
N SER A 350 26.97 3.89 15.76
CA SER A 350 28.44 3.82 15.74
C SER A 350 29.12 5.16 15.46
N THR A 351 28.44 6.09 14.78
CA THR A 351 28.98 7.44 14.51
C THR A 351 28.76 8.40 15.68
N SER A 352 27.70 8.20 16.47
CA SER A 352 27.41 9.01 17.66
C SER A 352 28.34 8.74 18.86
N THR A 353 29.06 7.61 18.87
CA THR A 353 29.96 7.22 19.98
C THR A 353 31.41 7.68 19.83
N LEU A 354 31.78 8.38 18.76
CA LEU A 354 33.14 8.92 18.58
C LEU A 354 33.25 10.36 19.07
N ASP A 355 33.10 10.54 20.38
CA ASP A 355 33.60 11.71 21.11
C ASP A 355 35.13 11.56 21.28
N VAL A 356 35.86 11.58 20.16
CA VAL A 356 37.33 11.57 20.13
C VAL A 356 37.76 12.79 19.34
N THR A 357 38.08 13.88 20.05
CA THR A 357 38.87 14.97 19.47
C THR A 357 40.21 14.37 19.00
N PRO A 358 40.50 14.28 17.69
CA PRO A 358 41.74 13.70 17.23
C PRO A 358 42.89 14.63 17.63
N ASP A 359 43.97 14.08 18.21
CA ASP A 359 45.18 14.86 18.49
C ASP A 359 45.69 15.49 17.17
N PRO A 360 45.79 16.83 17.09
CA PRO A 360 46.30 17.52 15.90
C PRO A 360 47.72 17.08 15.50
N ALA A 361 48.49 16.46 16.39
CA ALA A 361 49.78 15.86 16.08
C ALA A 361 49.66 14.54 15.29
N GLU A 362 48.64 13.73 15.60
CA GLU A 362 48.41 12.43 14.96
C GLU A 362 47.89 12.61 13.53
N VAL A 363 46.94 13.55 13.33
CA VAL A 363 46.42 13.93 12.01
C VAL A 363 47.54 14.48 11.10
N ARG A 364 48.46 15.29 11.64
CA ARG A 364 49.62 15.79 10.90
C ARG A 364 50.59 14.68 10.51
N SER A 365 50.76 13.66 11.35
CA SER A 365 51.61 12.51 11.03
C SER A 365 51.02 11.64 9.91
N LEU A 366 49.70 11.46 9.88
CA LEU A 366 48.98 10.69 8.86
C LEU A 366 48.95 11.40 7.51
N LEU A 367 48.79 12.73 7.50
CA LEU A 367 48.88 13.54 6.27
C LEU A 367 50.30 13.54 5.69
N ARG A 368 51.33 13.55 6.56
CA ARG A 368 52.73 13.47 6.14
C ARG A 368 53.08 12.10 5.56
N ARG A 369 52.48 11.03 6.07
CA ARG A 369 52.66 9.66 5.57
C ARG A 369 51.98 9.40 4.21
N LYS A 370 51.03 10.26 3.81
CA LYS A 370 50.32 10.19 2.51
C LYS A 370 50.99 11.02 1.40
N GLY A 371 52.10 11.71 1.71
CA GLY A 371 52.80 12.62 0.81
C GLY A 371 53.94 12.03 -0.04
N GLU A 372 54.32 10.78 0.14
CA GLU A 372 55.45 10.19 -0.60
C GLU A 372 55.05 8.87 -1.29
N ASP A 373 54.88 8.97 -2.63
CA ASP A 373 55.36 8.06 -3.69
C ASP A 373 54.33 7.87 -4.84
N PRO A 374 54.45 8.62 -5.96
CA PRO A 374 53.60 8.42 -7.13
C PRO A 374 54.37 7.69 -8.25
N SER A 375 54.54 6.37 -8.18
CA SER A 375 54.73 5.57 -9.40
C SER A 375 54.50 4.07 -9.22
N ARG A 376 53.28 3.59 -9.53
CA ARG A 376 52.94 2.28 -10.15
C ARG A 376 51.46 1.92 -9.90
N GLY A 377 50.59 2.07 -10.91
CA GLY A 377 49.18 1.68 -10.73
C GLY A 377 48.27 1.58 -11.96
N SER A 378 48.75 1.74 -13.21
CA SER A 378 47.88 1.77 -14.39
C SER A 378 47.45 0.39 -14.94
N ALA A 379 47.86 -0.71 -14.31
CA ALA A 379 47.51 -2.07 -14.71
C ALA A 379 46.27 -2.63 -13.98
N ARG A 380 46.08 -2.32 -12.69
CA ARG A 380 44.98 -2.87 -11.88
C ARG A 380 43.61 -2.31 -12.24
N ARG A 381 43.52 -1.03 -12.64
CA ARG A 381 42.25 -0.43 -13.08
C ARG A 381 41.70 -1.08 -14.35
N ARG A 382 42.57 -1.42 -15.31
CA ARG A 382 42.14 -2.07 -16.56
C ARG A 382 41.61 -3.49 -16.31
N ALA A 383 42.22 -4.23 -15.39
CA ALA A 383 41.73 -5.55 -14.99
C ALA A 383 40.33 -5.49 -14.34
N LEU A 384 40.08 -4.47 -13.50
CA LEU A 384 38.79 -4.29 -12.84
C LEU A 384 37.66 -3.98 -13.85
N TRP A 385 37.92 -3.12 -14.82
CA TRP A 385 36.95 -2.81 -15.89
C TRP A 385 36.64 -4.01 -16.78
N SER A 386 37.62 -4.89 -17.05
CA SER A 386 37.38 -6.13 -17.80
C SER A 386 36.47 -7.11 -17.05
N VAL A 387 36.61 -7.21 -15.71
CA VAL A 387 35.74 -8.08 -14.90
C VAL A 387 34.30 -7.57 -14.89
N ILE A 388 34.10 -6.26 -14.74
CA ILE A 388 32.76 -5.64 -14.78
C ILE A 388 32.09 -5.90 -16.13
N ALA A 389 32.81 -5.72 -17.24
CA ALA A 389 32.28 -5.97 -18.58
C ALA A 389 31.84 -7.43 -18.79
N VAL A 390 32.60 -8.40 -18.26
CA VAL A 390 32.25 -9.82 -18.32
C VAL A 390 31.00 -10.14 -17.50
N VAL A 391 30.89 -9.57 -16.29
CA VAL A 391 29.71 -9.78 -15.43
C VAL A 391 28.44 -9.22 -16.08
N VAL A 392 28.51 -8.03 -16.66
CA VAL A 392 27.37 -7.43 -17.39
C VAL A 392 26.99 -8.26 -18.60
N ALA A 393 27.96 -8.75 -19.38
CA ALA A 393 27.69 -9.65 -20.51
C ALA A 393 27.02 -10.95 -20.06
N LEU A 394 27.44 -11.52 -18.93
CA LEU A 394 26.84 -12.74 -18.37
C LEU A 394 25.41 -12.51 -17.89
N ALA A 395 25.14 -11.37 -17.25
CA ALA A 395 23.81 -10.98 -16.81
C ALA A 395 22.85 -10.80 -18.00
N LEU A 396 23.32 -10.17 -19.09
CA LEU A 396 22.54 -10.03 -20.32
C LEU A 396 22.27 -11.39 -21.00
N LEU A 397 23.25 -12.30 -20.99
CA LEU A 397 23.07 -13.65 -21.52
C LEU A 397 22.08 -14.47 -20.67
N LEU A 398 22.16 -14.38 -19.34
CA LEU A 398 21.24 -15.05 -18.43
C LEU A 398 19.81 -14.47 -18.54
N GLY A 399 19.68 -13.15 -18.63
CA GLY A 399 18.39 -12.48 -18.85
C GLY A 399 17.77 -12.86 -20.19
N GLY A 400 18.57 -12.88 -21.26
CA GLY A 400 18.13 -13.33 -22.59
C GLY A 400 17.75 -14.81 -22.63
N TRP A 401 18.45 -15.67 -21.88
CA TRP A 401 18.11 -17.09 -21.75
C TRP A 401 16.81 -17.29 -20.97
N GLY A 402 16.61 -16.56 -19.86
CA GLY A 402 15.37 -16.58 -19.09
C GLY A 402 14.15 -16.11 -19.90
N ALA A 403 14.30 -15.02 -20.65
CA ALA A 403 13.26 -14.53 -21.56
C ALA A 403 12.89 -15.55 -22.63
N ARG A 404 13.89 -16.22 -23.24
CA ARG A 404 13.67 -17.28 -24.24
C ARG A 404 12.98 -18.50 -23.62
N ALA A 405 13.37 -18.90 -22.41
CA ALA A 405 12.76 -20.02 -21.71
C ALA A 405 11.29 -19.74 -21.34
N TRP A 406 10.99 -18.53 -20.88
CA TRP A 406 9.61 -18.12 -20.54
C TRP A 406 8.69 -18.10 -21.76
N THR A 407 9.14 -17.50 -22.88
CA THR A 407 8.34 -17.48 -24.13
C THR A 407 8.07 -18.87 -24.71
N SER A 408 8.96 -19.85 -24.49
CA SER A 408 8.78 -21.22 -25.01
C SER A 408 7.74 -22.06 -24.25
N SER A 409 7.23 -21.57 -23.11
CA SER A 409 6.29 -22.29 -22.24
C SER A 409 4.81 -21.99 -22.50
N GLN A 410 4.50 -20.97 -23.31
CA GLN A 410 3.15 -20.47 -23.51
C GLN A 410 2.56 -20.97 -24.83
N PHE A 411 1.24 -21.19 -24.84
CA PHE A 411 0.47 -21.57 -26.04
C PHE A 411 -0.70 -20.61 -26.24
N TYR A 412 -1.22 -20.52 -27.45
CA TYR A 412 -2.51 -19.87 -27.70
C TYR A 412 -3.22 -20.51 -28.89
N VAL A 413 -4.54 -20.36 -28.94
CA VAL A 413 -5.39 -20.82 -30.02
C VAL A 413 -5.83 -19.63 -30.86
N GLY A 414 -5.62 -19.70 -32.17
CA GLY A 414 -5.94 -18.63 -33.12
C GLY A 414 -6.42 -19.16 -34.47
N GLU A 415 -6.53 -18.28 -35.46
CA GLU A 415 -6.89 -18.62 -36.83
C GLU A 415 -5.66 -18.73 -37.73
N ASP A 416 -5.55 -19.84 -38.46
CA ASP A 416 -4.60 -20.02 -39.57
C ASP A 416 -5.35 -20.48 -40.82
N GLN A 417 -5.29 -19.68 -41.89
CA GLN A 417 -5.90 -20.02 -43.19
C GLN A 417 -7.37 -20.49 -43.10
N GLY A 418 -8.18 -19.84 -42.25
CA GLY A 418 -9.60 -20.17 -42.04
C GLY A 418 -9.86 -21.41 -41.17
N LYS A 419 -8.83 -21.96 -40.52
CA LYS A 419 -8.91 -23.09 -39.59
C LYS A 419 -8.42 -22.68 -38.20
N VAL A 420 -8.95 -23.35 -37.18
CA VAL A 420 -8.47 -23.18 -35.80
C VAL A 420 -7.08 -23.82 -35.69
N ALA A 421 -6.10 -23.06 -35.21
CA ALA A 421 -4.71 -23.47 -35.07
C ALA A 421 -4.19 -23.20 -33.66
N VAL A 422 -3.26 -24.04 -33.21
CA VAL A 422 -2.52 -23.88 -31.95
C VAL A 422 -1.14 -23.33 -32.27
N TYR A 423 -0.77 -22.26 -31.60
CA TYR A 423 0.53 -21.61 -31.70
C TYR A 423 1.29 -21.77 -30.40
N ARG A 424 2.62 -21.88 -30.50
CA ARG A 424 3.55 -21.89 -29.37
C ARG A 424 4.25 -20.54 -29.30
N GLY A 425 4.11 -19.85 -28.17
CA GLY A 425 4.65 -18.50 -27.94
C GLY A 425 3.58 -17.50 -27.51
N VAL A 426 3.89 -16.21 -27.65
CA VAL A 426 2.99 -15.11 -27.31
C VAL A 426 2.34 -14.53 -28.57
N SER A 427 1.06 -14.16 -28.51
CA SER A 427 0.30 -13.64 -29.67
C SER A 427 0.67 -12.22 -30.09
N GLN A 428 1.56 -11.54 -29.35
CA GLN A 428 2.04 -10.20 -29.68
C GLN A 428 3.21 -10.23 -30.67
N SER A 429 3.13 -9.44 -31.75
CA SER A 429 4.20 -9.25 -32.73
C SER A 429 5.03 -8.00 -32.43
N LEU A 430 6.36 -8.11 -32.44
CA LEU A 430 7.28 -6.96 -32.37
C LEU A 430 7.75 -6.60 -33.78
N GLY A 431 7.02 -5.71 -34.45
CA GLY A 431 7.34 -5.31 -35.83
C GLY A 431 7.29 -6.51 -36.80
N PRO A 432 8.33 -6.77 -37.61
CA PRO A 432 8.32 -7.85 -38.60
C PRO A 432 8.59 -9.26 -38.03
N ILE A 433 8.87 -9.39 -36.73
CA ILE A 433 9.21 -10.70 -36.12
C ILE A 433 8.02 -11.20 -35.27
N SER A 434 7.51 -12.36 -35.67
CA SER A 434 6.54 -13.14 -34.89
C SER A 434 7.26 -13.83 -33.74
N LEU A 435 6.74 -13.68 -32.52
CA LEU A 435 7.22 -14.38 -31.33
C LEU A 435 6.44 -15.68 -31.08
N SER A 436 5.80 -16.21 -32.13
CA SER A 436 5.06 -17.45 -32.10
C SER A 436 5.32 -18.30 -33.34
N GLU A 437 5.38 -19.62 -33.12
CA GLU A 437 5.49 -20.63 -34.17
C GLU A 437 4.19 -21.46 -34.22
N LEU A 438 3.76 -21.84 -35.42
CA LEU A 438 2.62 -22.72 -35.60
C LEU A 438 2.95 -24.12 -35.07
N ASP A 439 2.23 -24.59 -34.06
CA ASP A 439 2.44 -25.90 -33.44
C ASP A 439 1.61 -26.97 -34.15
N SER A 440 0.31 -26.71 -34.34
CA SER A 440 -0.58 -27.61 -35.09
C SER A 440 -1.80 -26.90 -35.65
N THR A 441 -2.22 -27.29 -36.86
CA THR A 441 -3.48 -26.85 -37.48
C THR A 441 -4.53 -27.94 -37.27
N THR A 442 -5.75 -27.56 -36.90
CA THR A 442 -6.84 -28.51 -36.67
C THR A 442 -7.77 -28.59 -37.88
N ASP A 443 -8.61 -29.63 -37.96
CA ASP A 443 -9.61 -29.77 -39.03
C ASP A 443 -10.87 -28.91 -38.83
N VAL A 444 -10.91 -28.07 -37.78
CA VAL A 444 -12.05 -27.21 -37.48
C VAL A 444 -11.96 -25.93 -38.29
N THR A 445 -12.94 -25.68 -39.15
CA THR A 445 -13.03 -24.40 -39.87
C THR A 445 -13.64 -23.34 -38.98
N VAL A 446 -13.07 -22.13 -38.99
CA VAL A 446 -13.54 -21.01 -38.15
C VAL A 446 -15.00 -20.66 -38.49
N ASP A 447 -15.36 -20.70 -39.78
CA ASP A 447 -16.73 -20.45 -40.25
C ASP A 447 -17.78 -21.46 -39.76
N SER A 448 -17.35 -22.62 -39.26
CA SER A 448 -18.27 -23.63 -38.68
C SER A 448 -18.57 -23.38 -37.19
N LEU A 449 -17.88 -22.44 -36.56
CA LEU A 449 -18.06 -22.06 -35.17
C LEU A 449 -19.22 -21.05 -35.01
N SER A 450 -19.77 -20.94 -33.80
CA SER A 450 -20.71 -19.84 -33.47
C SER A 450 -20.04 -18.47 -33.61
N GLU A 451 -20.81 -17.40 -33.89
CA GLU A 451 -20.27 -16.03 -34.02
C GLU A 451 -19.43 -15.61 -32.80
N TYR A 452 -19.85 -15.98 -31.60
CA TYR A 452 -19.10 -15.73 -30.36
C TYR A 452 -17.75 -16.48 -30.34
N ALA A 453 -17.74 -17.74 -30.77
CA ALA A 453 -16.51 -18.54 -30.84
C ALA A 453 -15.57 -18.04 -31.96
N GLN A 454 -16.12 -17.57 -33.10
CA GLN A 454 -15.33 -16.94 -34.17
C GLN A 454 -14.60 -15.70 -33.67
N GLN A 455 -15.30 -14.79 -32.98
CA GLN A 455 -14.70 -13.58 -32.41
C GLN A 455 -13.60 -13.90 -31.40
N ARG A 456 -13.77 -14.95 -30.57
CA ARG A 456 -12.76 -15.36 -29.60
C ARG A 456 -11.52 -15.96 -30.26
N VAL A 457 -11.68 -16.78 -31.31
CA VAL A 457 -10.55 -17.35 -32.06
C VAL A 457 -9.79 -16.25 -32.81
N GLN A 458 -10.49 -15.27 -33.39
CA GLN A 458 -9.87 -14.10 -34.04
C GLN A 458 -9.13 -13.20 -33.04
N ALA A 459 -9.64 -13.07 -31.81
CA ALA A 459 -8.99 -12.31 -30.74
C ALA A 459 -7.80 -13.04 -30.09
N THR A 460 -7.52 -14.30 -30.48
CA THR A 460 -6.55 -15.23 -29.86
C THR A 460 -6.91 -15.63 -28.41
N ILE A 461 -6.92 -16.92 -28.12
CA ILE A 461 -7.27 -17.46 -26.80
C ILE A 461 -5.99 -17.97 -26.13
N PRO A 462 -5.53 -17.38 -25.01
CA PRO A 462 -4.31 -17.83 -24.33
C PRO A 462 -4.51 -19.20 -23.67
N ALA A 463 -3.45 -20.00 -23.64
CA ALA A 463 -3.39 -21.31 -22.99
C ALA A 463 -2.03 -21.48 -22.29
N GLY A 464 -2.05 -21.81 -20.99
CA GLY A 464 -0.83 -21.99 -20.19
C GLY A 464 -0.08 -23.28 -20.49
N SER A 465 -0.66 -24.18 -21.28
CA SER A 465 -0.05 -25.45 -21.69
C SER A 465 -0.64 -25.98 -22.99
N ARG A 466 0.06 -26.93 -23.61
CA ARG A 466 -0.45 -27.66 -24.78
C ARG A 466 -1.75 -28.41 -24.49
N GLU A 467 -1.86 -29.03 -23.32
CA GLU A 467 -3.04 -29.80 -22.91
C GLU A 467 -4.28 -28.90 -22.78
N GLU A 468 -4.08 -27.69 -22.24
CA GLU A 468 -5.13 -26.68 -22.16
C GLU A 468 -5.54 -26.17 -23.55
N ALA A 469 -4.59 -25.96 -24.46
CA ALA A 469 -4.89 -25.59 -25.84
C ALA A 469 -5.70 -26.67 -26.57
N GLU A 470 -5.36 -27.95 -26.39
CA GLU A 470 -6.10 -29.09 -26.95
C GLU A 470 -7.53 -29.18 -26.37
N LYS A 471 -7.70 -28.87 -25.08
CA LYS A 471 -9.02 -28.79 -24.43
C LYS A 471 -9.88 -27.66 -25.01
N ILE A 472 -9.30 -26.47 -25.20
CA ILE A 472 -9.99 -25.33 -25.83
C ILE A 472 -10.44 -25.70 -27.26
N VAL A 473 -9.58 -26.36 -28.03
CA VAL A 473 -9.94 -26.87 -29.37
C VAL A 473 -11.09 -27.88 -29.31
N ALA A 474 -11.09 -28.78 -28.33
CA ALA A 474 -12.17 -29.76 -28.15
C ALA A 474 -13.51 -29.10 -27.76
N GLU A 475 -13.49 -28.06 -26.94
CA GLU A 475 -14.67 -27.26 -26.60
C GLU A 475 -15.21 -26.49 -27.82
N LEU A 476 -14.32 -25.93 -28.63
CA LEU A 476 -14.68 -25.27 -29.89
C LEU A 476 -15.31 -26.25 -30.89
N LYS A 477 -14.78 -27.48 -31.00
CA LYS A 477 -15.38 -28.57 -31.81
C LYS A 477 -16.80 -28.93 -31.38
N THR A 478 -17.03 -28.95 -30.07
CA THR A 478 -18.36 -29.29 -29.50
C THR A 478 -19.35 -28.14 -29.68
N SER A 479 -18.84 -26.93 -29.89
CA SER A 479 -19.61 -25.71 -30.20
C SER A 479 -19.87 -25.52 -31.69
N SER A 480 -19.41 -26.44 -32.55
CA SER A 480 -19.67 -26.45 -33.99
C SER A 480 -21.05 -27.06 -34.27
N GLY A 481 -22.03 -26.20 -34.54
CA GLY A 481 -23.37 -26.60 -34.96
C GLY A 481 -24.22 -25.37 -35.32
N PRO A 482 -25.23 -25.50 -36.20
CA PRO A 482 -26.12 -24.39 -36.52
C PRO A 482 -26.87 -24.00 -35.25
N GLY A 483 -26.51 -22.85 -34.67
CA GLY A 483 -27.23 -22.29 -33.54
C GLY A 483 -28.71 -22.08 -33.92
N PRO A 484 -29.66 -22.35 -33.02
CA PRO A 484 -31.08 -22.09 -33.30
C PRO A 484 -31.28 -20.59 -33.57
N HIS A 485 -31.88 -20.27 -34.72
CA HIS A 485 -32.38 -18.92 -34.96
C HIS A 485 -33.39 -18.54 -33.88
N PRO A 486 -33.29 -17.36 -33.24
CA PRO A 486 -34.34 -16.85 -32.38
C PRO A 486 -35.52 -16.44 -33.26
N THR A 487 -36.42 -17.39 -33.55
CA THR A 487 -37.77 -17.10 -34.06
C THR A 487 -38.70 -16.81 -32.89
N GLY A 488 -38.31 -15.85 -32.05
CA GLY A 488 -39.15 -15.28 -31.01
C GLY A 488 -39.57 -13.89 -31.43
N ARG A 489 -40.73 -13.77 -32.07
CA ARG A 489 -41.38 -12.48 -32.30
C ARG A 489 -41.79 -11.92 -30.93
N VAL A 490 -40.93 -11.12 -30.31
CA VAL A 490 -41.34 -10.29 -29.18
C VAL A 490 -42.30 -9.24 -29.74
N THR A 491 -43.59 -9.46 -29.48
CA THR A 491 -44.62 -8.46 -29.77
C THR A 491 -44.48 -7.37 -28.70
N VAL A 492 -43.67 -6.35 -28.99
CA VAL A 492 -43.65 -5.13 -28.19
C VAL A 492 -45.00 -4.46 -28.39
N THR A 493 -45.89 -4.61 -27.40
CA THR A 493 -47.15 -3.88 -27.38
C THR A 493 -46.86 -2.52 -26.77
N THR A 494 -46.68 -1.51 -27.62
CA THR A 494 -46.58 -0.11 -27.20
C THR A 494 -47.97 0.36 -26.76
N PRO A 495 -48.16 0.90 -25.54
CA PRO A 495 -49.44 1.52 -25.20
C PRO A 495 -49.52 2.90 -25.89
N ASP A 496 -50.52 3.05 -26.76
CA ASP A 496 -50.91 4.31 -27.39
C ASP A 496 -51.63 5.19 -26.36
N PRO A 497 -51.22 6.46 -26.14
CA PRO A 497 -51.89 7.35 -25.22
C PRO A 497 -52.88 8.24 -25.99
N SER A 498 -54.16 7.88 -25.98
CA SER A 498 -55.25 8.86 -26.08
C SER A 498 -56.62 8.28 -25.67
N ALA A 499 -57.17 8.94 -24.64
CA ALA A 499 -58.57 9.11 -24.23
C ALA A 499 -59.65 8.37 -25.06
N SER A 500 -60.72 7.81 -24.49
CA SER A 500 -61.67 8.55 -23.66
C SER A 500 -62.77 7.62 -23.13
N THR A 501 -63.16 7.84 -21.87
CA THR A 501 -64.51 7.75 -21.30
C THR A 501 -65.45 6.61 -21.73
N SER A 502 -65.94 5.83 -20.75
CA SER A 502 -67.25 6.05 -20.08
C SER A 502 -67.82 4.77 -19.44
N ARG A 503 -68.35 4.92 -18.20
CA ARG A 503 -69.63 4.38 -17.67
C ARG A 503 -69.89 2.86 -17.83
N THR A 504 -70.34 2.04 -16.89
CA THR A 504 -71.05 2.11 -15.60
C THR A 504 -71.17 0.64 -15.13
N PRO A 505 -71.14 0.28 -13.83
CA PRO A 505 -71.35 -1.12 -13.41
C PRO A 505 -72.80 -1.37 -12.95
N SER A 506 -73.37 -2.52 -13.32
CA SER A 506 -74.58 -3.15 -12.73
C SER A 506 -74.80 -4.55 -13.36
N PRO A 507 -75.52 -5.49 -12.72
CA PRO A 507 -75.32 -6.03 -11.37
C PRO A 507 -75.48 -7.60 -11.30
N THR A 508 -75.41 -8.15 -10.08
CA THR A 508 -75.98 -9.45 -9.61
C THR A 508 -75.25 -10.73 -10.09
N SER A 509 -75.05 -11.81 -9.32
CA SER A 509 -75.67 -12.36 -8.11
C SER A 509 -74.73 -13.41 -7.48
N GLY A 510 -74.61 -13.43 -6.16
CA GLY A 510 -73.99 -14.53 -5.41
C GLY A 510 -74.59 -14.57 -4.01
N GLY A 511 -75.41 -15.60 -3.74
CA GLY A 511 -76.29 -15.65 -2.58
C GLY A 511 -75.72 -16.31 -1.34
N SER A 512 -76.56 -16.17 -0.30
CA SER A 512 -76.80 -17.07 0.83
C SER A 512 -76.06 -16.84 2.16
N SER A 513 -76.87 -16.36 3.11
CA SER A 513 -77.04 -16.82 4.51
C SER A 513 -75.82 -16.82 5.44
N SER A 514 -75.84 -16.16 6.61
CA SER A 514 -76.81 -16.38 7.68
C SER A 514 -76.62 -15.36 8.83
N ALA A 515 -77.70 -15.17 9.59
CA ALA A 515 -77.86 -14.33 10.79
C ALA A 515 -76.76 -14.57 11.86
N THR A 516 -76.48 -13.67 12.81
CA THR A 516 -77.36 -13.32 13.94
C THR A 516 -76.83 -12.08 14.71
N ALA A 517 -77.78 -11.42 15.37
CA ALA A 517 -77.82 -10.15 16.10
C ALA A 517 -76.88 -9.93 17.33
N GLY A 518 -76.82 -8.65 17.74
CA GLY A 518 -76.45 -8.14 19.08
C GLY A 518 -75.26 -7.17 19.02
N GLU A 519 -75.41 -5.86 18.80
CA GLU A 519 -76.03 -4.78 19.60
C GLU A 519 -75.26 -4.40 20.89
N ASN A 520 -74.75 -3.16 20.91
CA ASN A 520 -74.35 -2.27 22.02
C ASN A 520 -73.19 -2.71 22.94
N SER A 521 -72.21 -1.88 23.30
CA SER A 521 -71.98 -0.42 23.20
C SER A 521 -70.48 -0.15 23.31
#